data_AF-A0A0N5CF06-F1
#
_entry.id   AF-A0A0N5CF06-F1
#
_cell.length_a   1.000
_cell.length_b   1.000
_cell.length_c   1.000
_cell.angle_alpha   90.00
_cell.angle_beta   90.00
_cell.angle_gamma   90.00
#
_symmetry.space_group_name_H-M   'P 1'
#
loop_
_entity.id
_entity.type
_entity.pdbx_description
1 polymer ?
#
loop_
_entity_poly.entity_id
_entity_poly.type
_entity_poly.pdbx_seq_one_letter_code
_entity_poly.pdbx_strand_id
1 'polypeptide(L)'
;MRLFLTLPIIIIFLALLTNNVICKNSNKKNKFSYNTKLASQSFDYYINDTVNPCEDFYTFACGKMNGKKKVNTDSDGRVKIIQSEYYFRDFYQDVKRGVYDRDSKAIKKISLMRKKCNDIDKLYLDDCIKTVDVFGYYAFAAHYAKLLNDELSEYKWLDVVTETFNQLKSQLKRMVKQRKRLLDRKTKANYLLKIEQMSLGIGKLFKEKSKCRSYMEQCYEYFKFSRKDDVLNMLQNIRNYEFMLPDKDKQFKEMCLNYIKKSKSGDLRLEDLLYSHTFYLHEQNKLIVNPSIFNSLCYNPRYPESLNYGCAGFIIGHEMLHAFDSEGIYLNKDGKENLEITSSFTKRMFEKRKKCYKDKYGKNSNVMLTLDEDVSDNGGIKIAFESHLKYCKNFKNKDSLIPKFEKYTHDQLFFINAARSICSTPANVNVNLYDNDFESSRKKFRVYKVMSNYKSFSRAFQCGHGTNMNSKHKCRVW
;
A
#
# COMPACT_ATOMS: atom_id res chain seq x y z
N MET A 1 2.33 -86.19 -13.92
CA MET A 1 3.51 -85.53 -13.33
C MET A 1 3.03 -84.29 -12.59
N ARG A 2 3.12 -84.31 -11.25
CA ARG A 2 2.83 -83.18 -10.36
C ARG A 2 3.77 -82.00 -10.70
N LEU A 3 3.30 -80.75 -10.63
CA LEU A 3 3.72 -79.82 -9.57
C LEU A 3 2.94 -78.50 -9.62
N PHE A 4 2.44 -78.13 -8.43
CA PHE A 4 1.83 -76.88 -8.05
C PHE A 4 2.85 -75.71 -8.10
N LEU A 5 2.38 -74.48 -8.34
CA LEU A 5 2.72 -73.29 -7.53
C LEU A 5 1.81 -72.10 -7.91
N THR A 6 0.77 -71.94 -7.09
CA THR A 6 0.17 -70.70 -6.56
C THR A 6 0.39 -69.33 -7.25
N LEU A 7 -0.75 -68.73 -7.61
CA LEU A 7 -1.15 -67.30 -7.66
C LEU A 7 -0.27 -66.27 -6.89
N PRO A 8 -0.23 -64.97 -7.28
CA PRO A 8 -1.44 -64.14 -7.16
C PRO A 8 -1.70 -63.03 -8.21
N ILE A 9 -2.99 -62.91 -8.57
CA ILE A 9 -3.84 -61.72 -8.43
C ILE A 9 -3.12 -60.36 -8.60
N ILE A 10 -3.19 -59.80 -9.80
CA ILE A 10 -2.91 -58.38 -10.04
C ILE A 10 -4.18 -57.59 -9.67
N ILE A 11 -4.23 -57.11 -8.42
CA ILE A 11 -5.20 -56.10 -8.01
C ILE A 11 -4.73 -54.75 -8.54
N ILE A 12 -5.49 -54.17 -9.47
CA ILE A 12 -5.41 -52.76 -9.81
C ILE A 12 -6.00 -51.99 -8.62
N PHE A 13 -5.17 -51.65 -7.65
CA PHE A 13 -5.53 -50.69 -6.59
C PHE A 13 -4.98 -49.30 -6.94
N LEU A 14 -5.92 -48.35 -6.96
CA LEU A 14 -5.71 -46.91 -6.92
C LEU A 14 -4.60 -46.52 -5.92
N ALA A 15 -3.43 -46.15 -6.43
CA ALA A 15 -2.46 -45.39 -5.64
C ALA A 15 -2.85 -43.91 -5.67
N LEU A 16 -3.68 -43.53 -4.68
CA LEU A 16 -3.89 -42.14 -4.29
C LEU A 16 -2.56 -41.47 -3.95
N LEU A 17 -2.33 -40.35 -4.62
CA LEU A 17 -1.44 -39.24 -4.28
C LEU A 17 -0.97 -39.21 -2.81
N THR A 18 0.20 -39.75 -2.54
CA THR A 18 1.07 -39.25 -1.46
C THR A 18 2.42 -38.92 -2.06
N ASN A 19 2.50 -37.72 -2.64
CA ASN A 19 3.77 -37.12 -3.05
C ASN A 19 4.55 -36.71 -1.78
N ASN A 20 5.16 -37.69 -1.11
CA ASN A 20 6.27 -37.47 -0.20
C ASN A 20 7.51 -37.11 -1.03
N VAL A 21 7.57 -35.83 -1.44
CA VAL A 21 8.72 -35.28 -2.15
C VAL A 21 9.81 -34.95 -1.13
N ILE A 22 10.77 -35.86 -1.00
CA ILE A 22 12.07 -35.58 -0.38
C ILE A 22 12.84 -34.65 -1.32
N CYS A 23 12.82 -33.34 -1.06
CA CYS A 23 13.65 -32.37 -1.77
C CYS A 23 14.85 -31.93 -0.92
N LYS A 24 16.05 -31.93 -1.50
CA LYS A 24 17.27 -31.35 -0.92
C LYS A 24 17.20 -29.82 -0.82
N ASN A 25 17.92 -29.27 0.16
CA ASN A 25 18.05 -27.84 0.47
C ASN A 25 18.67 -27.05 -0.69
N SER A 26 18.05 -25.94 -1.09
CA SER A 26 18.78 -24.77 -1.58
C SER A 26 18.78 -23.72 -0.46
N ASN A 27 19.97 -23.39 0.03
CA ASN A 27 20.19 -22.42 1.09
C ASN A 27 19.99 -20.99 0.54
N LYS A 28 18.76 -20.46 0.60
CA LYS A 28 18.57 -19.04 0.92
C LYS A 28 18.04 -18.98 2.35
N LYS A 29 18.94 -18.84 3.32
CA LYS A 29 18.57 -18.42 4.68
C LYS A 29 17.85 -17.07 4.56
N ASN A 30 16.69 -16.92 5.19
CA ASN A 30 16.15 -15.58 5.45
C ASN A 30 17.26 -14.77 6.14
N LYS A 31 17.58 -13.60 5.59
CA LYS A 31 18.73 -12.79 6.00
C LYS A 31 18.58 -12.23 7.42
N PHE A 32 17.37 -12.26 7.96
CA PHE A 32 17.01 -11.79 9.29
C PHE A 32 16.29 -12.90 10.07
N SER A 33 16.59 -13.05 11.35
CA SER A 33 15.78 -13.91 12.23
C SER A 33 14.40 -13.27 12.45
N TYR A 34 13.36 -14.10 12.40
CA TYR A 34 12.00 -13.65 12.66
C TYR A 34 11.89 -13.08 14.08
N ASN A 35 11.21 -11.94 14.24
CA ASN A 35 10.88 -11.37 15.54
C ASN A 35 9.40 -11.62 15.79
N THR A 36 9.11 -12.84 16.24
CA THR A 36 7.75 -13.34 16.43
C THR A 36 7.04 -12.62 17.58
N LYS A 37 7.77 -12.00 18.53
CA LYS A 37 7.22 -11.17 19.60
C LYS A 37 6.61 -9.88 19.06
N LEU A 38 7.25 -9.22 18.09
CA LEU A 38 6.71 -8.01 17.46
C LEU A 38 5.43 -8.33 16.66
N ALA A 39 5.42 -9.44 15.92
CA ALA A 39 4.23 -9.90 15.20
C ALA A 39 3.07 -10.24 16.15
N SER A 40 3.37 -10.93 17.26
CA SER A 40 2.39 -11.26 18.30
C SER A 40 1.77 -10.00 18.92
N GLN A 41 2.59 -9.01 19.30
CA GLN A 41 2.12 -7.73 19.82
C GLN A 41 1.33 -6.90 18.80
N SER A 42 1.63 -7.06 17.51
CA SER A 42 0.88 -6.44 16.41
C SER A 42 -0.51 -7.07 16.32
N PHE A 43 -0.62 -8.40 16.37
CA PHE A 43 -1.91 -9.10 16.29
C PHE A 43 -2.79 -8.99 17.53
N ASP A 44 -2.21 -9.01 18.73
CA ASP A 44 -2.95 -8.89 20.00
C ASP A 44 -3.76 -7.59 20.09
N TYR A 45 -3.26 -6.54 19.43
CA TYR A 45 -3.93 -5.24 19.35
C TYR A 45 -5.21 -5.25 18.49
N TYR A 46 -5.33 -6.19 17.53
CA TYR A 46 -6.36 -6.17 16.50
C TYR A 46 -7.39 -7.30 16.64
N ILE A 47 -6.91 -8.52 16.85
CA ILE A 47 -7.71 -9.73 16.68
C ILE A 47 -8.66 -9.90 17.87
N ASN A 48 -9.96 -9.84 17.59
CA ASN A 48 -11.00 -10.22 18.52
C ASN A 48 -11.45 -11.67 18.25
N ASP A 49 -10.83 -12.62 18.95
CA ASP A 49 -11.06 -14.05 18.75
C ASP A 49 -12.35 -14.58 19.41
N THR A 50 -13.15 -13.71 20.03
CA THR A 50 -14.50 -14.07 20.50
C THR A 50 -15.54 -14.00 19.38
N VAL A 51 -15.20 -13.43 18.22
CA VAL A 51 -16.11 -13.25 17.08
C VAL A 51 -15.87 -14.36 16.06
N ASN A 52 -16.95 -14.96 15.57
CA ASN A 52 -16.85 -15.95 14.50
C ASN A 52 -16.41 -15.28 13.17
N PRO A 53 -15.25 -15.64 12.59
CA PRO A 53 -14.75 -15.04 11.36
C PRO A 53 -15.65 -15.29 10.13
N CYS A 54 -16.55 -16.26 10.19
CA CYS A 54 -17.51 -16.55 9.12
C CYS A 54 -18.80 -15.70 9.18
N GLU A 55 -19.04 -15.02 10.31
CA GLU A 55 -20.18 -14.12 10.52
C GLU A 55 -19.77 -12.65 10.39
N ASP A 56 -18.72 -12.22 11.08
CA ASP A 56 -18.20 -10.85 10.97
C ASP A 56 -16.67 -10.83 11.00
N PHE A 57 -16.06 -10.99 9.82
CA PHE A 57 -14.62 -11.01 9.69
C PHE A 57 -13.96 -9.65 10.00
N TYR A 58 -14.67 -8.54 9.79
CA TYR A 58 -14.13 -7.22 10.12
C TYR A 58 -13.95 -7.08 11.63
N THR A 59 -14.99 -7.40 12.40
CA THR A 59 -14.92 -7.33 13.86
C THR A 59 -13.95 -8.38 14.41
N PHE A 60 -13.86 -9.56 13.82
CA PHE A 60 -12.84 -10.54 14.17
C PHE A 60 -11.40 -10.02 13.96
N ALA A 61 -11.11 -9.43 12.79
CA ALA A 61 -9.75 -9.02 12.44
C ALA A 61 -9.35 -7.63 12.96
N CYS A 62 -10.30 -6.78 13.31
CA CYS A 62 -10.06 -5.38 13.69
C CYS A 62 -10.77 -4.94 14.99
N GLY A 63 -11.55 -5.80 15.64
CA GLY A 63 -12.49 -5.42 16.70
C GLY A 63 -11.86 -5.01 18.04
N LYS A 64 -10.58 -5.32 18.29
CA LYS A 64 -9.87 -4.80 19.48
C LYS A 64 -9.27 -3.40 19.28
N MET A 65 -9.29 -2.89 18.06
CA MET A 65 -8.79 -1.56 17.72
C MET A 65 -9.78 -0.50 18.21
N ASN A 66 -9.74 -0.17 19.51
CA ASN A 66 -10.63 0.80 20.17
C ASN A 66 -10.32 2.27 19.78
N GLY A 67 -10.20 2.58 18.49
CA GLY A 67 -9.92 3.93 17.97
C GLY A 67 -8.58 4.53 18.37
N LYS A 68 -7.73 3.78 19.09
CA LYS A 68 -6.40 4.24 19.50
C LYS A 68 -5.40 3.97 18.38
N LYS A 69 -4.36 4.80 18.26
CA LYS A 69 -3.19 4.50 17.43
C LYS A 69 -2.10 3.92 18.32
N LYS A 70 -1.38 2.92 17.81
CA LYS A 70 -0.17 2.45 18.49
C LYS A 70 0.99 3.38 18.13
N VAL A 71 1.22 4.37 18.99
CA VAL A 71 2.37 5.27 18.88
C VAL A 71 3.46 4.73 19.78
N ASN A 72 4.53 4.21 19.18
CA ASN A 72 5.73 3.83 19.89
C ASN A 72 6.70 5.01 19.82
N THR A 73 7.06 5.58 20.97
CA THR A 73 8.06 6.65 21.04
C THR A 73 9.40 6.13 21.53
N ASP A 74 10.49 6.81 21.15
CA ASP A 74 11.78 6.67 21.80
C ASP A 74 11.83 7.49 23.11
N SER A 75 13.00 7.50 23.75
CA SER A 75 13.25 8.23 25.00
C SER A 75 13.09 9.75 24.87
N ASP A 76 13.21 10.28 23.65
CA ASP A 76 13.11 11.71 23.35
C ASP A 76 11.66 12.11 22.98
N GLY A 77 10.72 11.15 23.05
CA GLY A 77 9.32 11.34 22.67
C GLY A 77 9.08 11.29 21.15
N ARG A 78 10.07 10.90 20.35
CA ARG A 78 9.94 10.80 18.88
C ARG A 78 9.31 9.48 18.49
N VAL A 79 8.44 9.50 17.50
CA VAL A 79 7.73 8.29 17.04
C VAL A 79 8.67 7.40 16.21
N LYS A 80 8.74 6.12 16.58
CA LYS A 80 9.40 5.06 15.81
C LYS A 80 8.48 4.62 14.67
N ILE A 81 8.68 5.15 13.48
CA ILE A 81 7.78 5.04 12.33
C ILE A 81 7.60 3.59 11.91
N ILE A 82 8.66 2.78 11.88
CA ILE A 82 8.55 1.35 11.52
C ILE A 82 7.76 0.58 12.58
N GLN A 83 7.90 0.96 13.86
CA GLN A 83 7.28 0.23 14.96
C GLN A 83 5.85 0.70 15.28
N SER A 84 5.36 1.73 14.58
CA SER A 84 4.06 2.36 14.84
C SER A 84 3.23 2.46 13.56
N GLU A 85 1.94 2.76 13.70
CA GLU A 85 1.06 3.10 12.58
C GLU A 85 1.10 4.60 12.33
N TYR A 86 2.32 5.12 12.17
CA TYR A 86 2.58 6.54 12.06
C TYR A 86 2.71 6.92 10.59
N TYR A 87 1.71 7.67 10.12
CA TYR A 87 1.65 8.12 8.74
C TYR A 87 2.17 9.54 8.63
N PHE A 88 2.43 9.98 7.39
CA PHE A 88 2.87 11.35 7.16
C PHE A 88 1.88 12.39 7.75
N ARG A 89 0.57 12.11 7.72
CA ARG A 89 -0.42 12.98 8.39
C ARG A 89 -0.11 13.17 9.88
N ASP A 90 0.35 12.14 10.56
CA ASP A 90 0.70 12.21 11.98
C ASP A 90 1.99 13.02 12.19
N PHE A 91 3.01 12.76 11.36
CA PHE A 91 4.20 13.61 11.25
C PHE A 91 3.84 15.08 11.04
N TYR A 92 2.90 15.34 10.15
CA TYR A 92 2.45 16.68 9.84
C TYR A 92 1.75 17.36 11.02
N GLN A 93 0.95 16.62 11.80
CA GLN A 93 0.40 17.16 13.06
C GLN A 93 1.49 17.47 14.08
N ASP A 94 2.53 16.65 14.16
CA ASP A 94 3.67 16.88 15.06
C ASP A 94 4.52 18.08 14.61
N VAL A 95 4.67 18.29 13.30
CA VAL A 95 5.20 19.54 12.74
C VAL A 95 4.35 20.73 13.18
N LYS A 96 3.02 20.66 13.07
CA LYS A 96 2.12 21.75 13.53
C LYS A 96 2.24 22.04 15.02
N ARG A 97 2.53 21.01 15.84
CA ARG A 97 2.79 21.13 17.28
C ARG A 97 4.21 21.64 17.59
N GLY A 98 5.09 21.75 16.60
CA GLY A 98 6.46 22.21 16.76
C GLY A 98 7.44 21.16 17.28
N VAL A 99 7.09 19.87 17.21
CA VAL A 99 7.93 18.75 17.68
C VAL A 99 9.30 18.79 16.99
N TYR A 100 9.33 19.12 15.69
CA TYR A 100 10.53 19.11 14.86
C TYR A 100 11.20 20.50 14.70
N ASP A 101 10.75 21.52 15.45
CA ASP A 101 11.29 22.89 15.33
C ASP A 101 12.77 22.98 15.75
N ARG A 102 13.24 22.08 16.62
CA ARG A 102 14.66 22.02 17.03
C ARG A 102 15.51 21.25 16.02
N ASP A 103 14.91 20.33 15.28
CA ASP A 103 15.61 19.46 14.35
C ASP A 103 15.80 20.14 12.99
N SER A 104 14.89 21.01 12.55
CA SER A 104 14.99 21.65 11.23
C SER A 104 14.69 23.15 11.28
N LYS A 105 15.66 23.95 10.81
CA LYS A 105 15.51 25.41 10.74
C LYS A 105 14.43 25.77 9.72
N ALA A 106 14.40 25.06 8.59
CA ALA A 106 13.35 25.20 7.58
C ALA A 106 11.96 24.91 8.14
N ILE A 107 11.76 23.75 8.80
CA ILE A 107 10.47 23.40 9.40
C ILE A 107 10.05 24.46 10.42
N LYS A 108 10.95 24.85 11.34
CA LYS A 108 10.68 25.91 12.31
C LYS A 108 10.25 27.21 11.63
N LYS A 109 10.94 27.61 10.55
CA LYS A 109 10.60 28.81 9.78
C LYS A 109 9.18 28.73 9.23
N ILE A 110 8.83 27.59 8.61
CA ILE A 110 7.49 27.35 8.06
C ILE A 110 6.42 27.31 9.16
N SER A 111 6.70 26.67 10.30
CA SER A 111 5.81 26.69 11.49
C SER A 111 5.51 28.10 11.96
N LEU A 112 6.51 29.00 11.95
CA LEU A 112 6.33 30.40 12.31
C LEU A 112 5.53 31.18 11.26
N MET A 113 5.80 30.95 9.97
CA MET A 113 5.01 31.53 8.87
C MET A 113 3.54 31.13 8.97
N ARG A 114 3.27 29.86 9.29
CA ARG A 114 1.91 29.37 9.48
C ARG A 114 1.20 30.06 10.64
N LYS A 115 1.89 30.24 11.78
CA LYS A 115 1.34 31.00 12.91
C LYS A 115 1.05 32.45 12.54
N LYS A 116 1.87 33.04 11.67
CA LYS A 116 1.72 34.41 11.18
C LYS A 116 0.45 34.61 10.34
N CYS A 117 -0.04 33.56 9.67
CA CYS A 117 -1.33 33.62 8.97
C CYS A 117 -2.52 33.96 9.89
N ASN A 118 -2.41 33.79 11.21
CA ASN A 118 -3.48 34.20 12.14
C ASN A 118 -3.65 35.72 12.24
N ASP A 119 -2.71 36.51 11.70
CA ASP A 119 -2.75 37.98 11.72
C ASP A 119 -3.58 38.55 10.55
N ILE A 120 -4.07 37.72 9.62
CA ILE A 120 -4.93 38.14 8.49
C ILE A 120 -6.41 37.89 8.79
N ASP A 121 -7.30 38.50 8.02
CA ASP A 121 -8.74 38.24 8.08
C ASP A 121 -9.06 36.74 7.93
N LYS A 122 -10.03 36.25 8.71
CA LYS A 122 -10.49 34.85 8.69
C LYS A 122 -10.87 34.38 7.29
N LEU A 123 -11.39 35.26 6.44
CA LEU A 123 -11.75 34.96 5.05
C LEU A 123 -10.55 34.45 4.22
N TYR A 124 -9.33 34.92 4.53
CA TYR A 124 -8.11 34.57 3.79
C TYR A 124 -7.18 33.61 4.56
N LEU A 125 -7.58 33.18 5.75
CA LEU A 125 -6.77 32.34 6.63
C LEU A 125 -6.42 31.00 5.97
N ASP A 126 -7.41 30.32 5.38
CA ASP A 126 -7.23 29.02 4.75
C ASP A 126 -6.29 29.09 3.54
N ASP A 127 -6.43 30.15 2.72
CA ASP A 127 -5.56 30.39 1.57
C ASP A 127 -4.12 30.71 2.00
N CYS A 128 -3.95 31.50 3.07
CA CYS A 128 -2.63 31.77 3.64
C CYS A 128 -1.97 30.49 4.14
N ILE A 129 -2.69 29.71 4.95
CA ILE A 129 -2.19 28.44 5.49
C ILE A 129 -1.84 27.48 4.36
N LYS A 130 -2.72 27.31 3.37
CA LYS A 130 -2.47 26.44 2.22
C LYS A 130 -1.24 26.89 1.42
N THR A 131 -1.07 28.20 1.21
CA THR A 131 0.10 28.74 0.51
C THR A 131 1.39 28.44 1.27
N VAL A 132 1.41 28.65 2.59
CA VAL A 132 2.57 28.35 3.45
C VAL A 132 2.85 26.85 3.50
N ASP A 133 1.80 26.03 3.60
CA ASP A 133 1.91 24.58 3.68
C ASP A 133 2.49 24.01 2.37
N VAL A 134 1.98 24.44 1.20
CA VAL A 134 2.51 24.04 -0.13
C VAL A 134 3.97 24.48 -0.29
N PHE A 135 4.31 25.70 0.14
CA PHE A 135 5.70 26.17 0.16
C PHE A 135 6.59 25.30 1.06
N GLY A 136 6.02 24.73 2.13
CA GLY A 136 6.70 23.87 3.08
C GLY A 136 6.80 22.38 2.72
N TYR A 137 6.09 21.92 1.68
CA TYR A 137 6.04 20.48 1.32
C TYR A 137 7.41 19.85 1.13
N TYR A 138 8.39 20.57 0.57
CA TYR A 138 9.74 20.04 0.43
C TYR A 138 10.42 19.82 1.79
N ALA A 139 10.30 20.77 2.73
CA ALA A 139 10.82 20.61 4.09
C ALA A 139 10.21 19.39 4.78
N PHE A 140 8.89 19.25 4.71
CA PHE A 140 8.17 18.16 5.35
C PHE A 140 8.53 16.81 4.72
N ALA A 141 8.48 16.70 3.40
CA ALA A 141 8.77 15.46 2.68
C ALA A 141 10.23 15.02 2.87
N ALA A 142 11.20 15.94 2.76
CA ALA A 142 12.62 15.63 2.93
C ALA A 142 12.95 15.19 4.36
N HIS A 143 12.35 15.85 5.37
CA HIS A 143 12.57 15.50 6.76
C HIS A 143 11.93 14.15 7.11
N TYR A 144 10.68 13.93 6.70
CA TYR A 144 10.00 12.65 6.88
C TYR A 144 10.73 11.50 6.18
N ALA A 145 11.19 11.73 4.94
CA ALA A 145 11.99 10.75 4.21
C ALA A 145 13.30 10.40 4.90
N LYS A 146 13.94 11.38 5.57
CA LYS A 146 15.12 11.12 6.39
C LYS A 146 14.78 10.22 7.58
N LEU A 147 13.76 10.55 8.37
CA LEU A 147 13.35 9.75 9.54
C LEU A 147 13.08 8.30 9.15
N LEU A 148 12.31 8.09 8.07
CA LEU A 148 12.04 6.77 7.52
C LEU A 148 13.32 6.05 7.08
N ASN A 149 14.21 6.72 6.36
CA ASN A 149 15.45 6.11 5.87
C ASN A 149 16.41 5.73 6.99
N ASP A 150 16.52 6.55 8.03
CA ASP A 150 17.38 6.28 9.19
C ASP A 150 16.91 4.99 9.87
N GLU A 151 15.60 4.82 10.10
CA GLU A 151 15.03 3.58 10.66
C GLU A 151 15.10 2.39 9.68
N LEU A 152 14.88 2.62 8.39
CA LEU A 152 14.82 1.56 7.38
C LEU A 152 16.20 1.06 6.91
N SER A 153 17.27 1.78 7.25
CA SER A 153 18.63 1.54 6.79
C SER A 153 19.11 0.10 7.06
N GLU A 154 18.68 -0.50 8.17
CA GLU A 154 19.04 -1.86 8.58
C GLU A 154 18.38 -2.97 7.75
N TYR A 155 17.27 -2.67 7.07
CA TYR A 155 16.33 -3.68 6.60
C TYR A 155 16.44 -4.04 5.12
N LYS A 156 17.34 -3.39 4.36
CA LYS A 156 17.44 -3.53 2.89
C LYS A 156 16.07 -3.49 2.19
N TRP A 157 15.16 -2.66 2.70
CA TRP A 157 13.75 -2.61 2.29
C TRP A 157 13.56 -2.45 0.77
N LEU A 158 14.49 -1.75 0.10
CA LEU A 158 14.53 -1.55 -1.34
C LEU A 158 14.64 -2.87 -2.12
N ASP A 159 15.48 -3.79 -1.65
CA ASP A 159 15.65 -5.10 -2.28
C ASP A 159 14.36 -5.90 -2.13
N VAL A 160 13.76 -5.85 -0.94
CA VAL A 160 12.56 -6.61 -0.65
C VAL A 160 11.35 -6.11 -1.44
N VAL A 161 11.09 -4.80 -1.44
CA VAL A 161 9.95 -4.24 -2.21
C VAL A 161 10.07 -4.58 -3.69
N THR A 162 11.29 -4.56 -4.22
CA THR A 162 11.58 -4.90 -5.61
C THR A 162 11.31 -6.38 -5.87
N GLU A 163 11.71 -7.26 -4.96
CA GLU A 163 11.41 -8.69 -5.04
C GLU A 163 9.90 -8.97 -4.97
N THR A 164 9.20 -8.39 -3.99
CA THR A 164 7.73 -8.51 -3.84
C THR A 164 7.01 -8.01 -5.09
N PHE A 165 7.38 -6.83 -5.60
CA PHE A 165 6.85 -6.29 -6.86
C PHE A 165 7.04 -7.28 -8.02
N ASN A 166 8.24 -7.81 -8.22
CA ASN A 166 8.51 -8.73 -9.31
C ASN A 166 7.71 -10.05 -9.20
N GLN A 167 7.53 -10.56 -7.99
CA GLN A 167 6.73 -11.76 -7.75
C GLN A 167 5.25 -11.52 -8.04
N LEU A 168 4.68 -10.42 -7.57
CA LEU A 168 3.28 -10.04 -7.82
C LEU A 168 3.04 -9.77 -9.31
N LYS A 169 3.96 -9.06 -9.97
CA LYS A 169 3.96 -8.83 -11.42
C LYS A 169 3.96 -10.15 -12.20
N SER A 170 4.74 -11.13 -11.76
CA SER A 170 4.74 -12.48 -12.33
C SER A 170 3.38 -13.17 -12.18
N GLN A 171 2.73 -13.06 -11.02
CA GLN A 171 1.39 -13.62 -10.83
C GLN A 171 0.32 -12.90 -11.64
N LEU A 172 0.40 -11.58 -11.75
CA LEU A 172 -0.51 -10.81 -12.60
C LEU A 172 -0.42 -11.26 -14.07
N LYS A 173 0.79 -11.46 -14.60
CA LYS A 173 0.98 -12.06 -15.94
C LYS A 173 0.29 -13.43 -16.05
N ARG A 174 0.46 -14.30 -15.05
CA ARG A 174 -0.20 -15.62 -15.02
C ARG A 174 -1.72 -15.49 -15.02
N MET A 175 -2.24 -14.57 -14.21
CA MET A 175 -3.65 -14.31 -14.07
C MET A 175 -4.27 -13.81 -15.40
N VAL A 176 -3.61 -12.88 -16.09
CA VAL A 176 -3.99 -12.40 -17.43
C VAL A 176 -3.98 -13.53 -18.46
N LYS A 177 -2.93 -14.38 -18.48
CA LYS A 177 -2.85 -15.52 -19.41
C LYS A 177 -4.06 -16.46 -19.30
N GLN A 178 -4.53 -16.70 -18.07
CA GLN A 178 -5.65 -17.60 -17.75
C GLN A 178 -7.04 -17.02 -18.06
N ARG A 179 -7.17 -15.72 -18.38
CA ARG A 179 -8.47 -15.05 -18.61
C ARG A 179 -9.04 -15.21 -20.02
N LYS A 180 -9.18 -16.45 -20.50
CA LYS A 180 -9.66 -16.77 -21.86
C LYS A 180 -11.06 -16.23 -22.21
N ARG A 181 -11.96 -16.12 -21.23
CA ARG A 181 -13.35 -15.64 -21.42
C ARG A 181 -13.53 -14.13 -21.20
N LEU A 182 -12.47 -13.42 -20.84
CA LEU A 182 -12.50 -11.97 -20.61
C LEU A 182 -11.68 -11.24 -21.68
N LEU A 183 -10.51 -11.79 -22.04
CA LEU A 183 -9.55 -11.16 -22.94
C LEU A 183 -9.44 -11.94 -24.25
N ASP A 184 -9.68 -11.26 -25.37
CA ASP A 184 -9.32 -11.77 -26.70
C ASP A 184 -7.78 -11.83 -26.88
N ARG A 185 -7.33 -12.43 -27.98
CA ARG A 185 -5.90 -12.67 -28.25
C ARG A 185 -5.09 -11.37 -28.36
N LYS A 186 -5.60 -10.35 -29.06
CA LYS A 186 -4.90 -9.05 -29.27
C LYS A 186 -4.77 -8.32 -27.94
N THR A 187 -5.89 -8.15 -27.22
CA THR A 187 -5.90 -7.47 -25.92
C THR A 187 -5.02 -8.16 -24.90
N LYS A 188 -5.04 -9.50 -24.85
CA LYS A 188 -4.18 -10.27 -23.95
C LYS A 188 -2.69 -10.03 -24.24
N ALA A 189 -2.28 -10.01 -25.51
CA ALA A 189 -0.89 -9.72 -25.87
C ALA A 189 -0.49 -8.32 -25.43
N ASN A 190 -1.33 -7.32 -25.68
CA ASN A 190 -1.10 -5.93 -25.27
C ASN A 190 -0.98 -5.80 -23.75
N TYR A 191 -1.88 -6.43 -22.99
CA TYR A 191 -1.83 -6.40 -21.53
C TYR A 191 -0.58 -7.08 -20.98
N LEU A 192 -0.15 -8.20 -21.58
CA LEU A 192 1.09 -8.86 -21.17
C LEU A 192 2.31 -7.98 -21.43
N LEU A 193 2.36 -7.25 -22.56
CA LEU A 193 3.41 -6.27 -22.83
C LEU A 193 3.37 -5.10 -21.85
N LYS A 194 2.17 -4.58 -21.52
CA LYS A 194 2.01 -3.53 -20.51
C LYS A 194 2.52 -3.97 -19.15
N ILE A 195 2.16 -5.17 -18.70
CA ILE A 195 2.68 -5.74 -17.45
C ILE A 195 4.20 -5.93 -17.53
N GLU A 196 4.73 -6.40 -18.65
CA GLU A 196 6.18 -6.58 -18.84
C GLU A 196 6.94 -5.27 -18.67
N GLN A 197 6.44 -4.16 -19.22
CA GLN A 197 7.07 -2.84 -19.12
C GLN A 197 6.72 -2.08 -17.84
N MET A 198 5.76 -2.58 -17.04
CA MET A 198 5.39 -1.96 -15.77
C MET A 198 6.62 -1.84 -14.87
N SER A 199 6.91 -0.64 -14.41
CA SER A 199 8.11 -0.34 -13.61
C SER A 199 7.76 0.00 -12.16
N LEU A 200 8.71 -0.24 -11.25
CA LEU A 200 8.61 0.15 -9.85
C LEU A 200 9.32 1.50 -9.64
N GLY A 201 8.56 2.50 -9.22
CA GLY A 201 9.07 3.78 -8.76
C GLY A 201 9.16 3.82 -7.25
N ILE A 202 10.26 4.35 -6.75
CA ILE A 202 10.48 4.65 -5.34
C ILE A 202 10.89 6.11 -5.33
N GLY A 203 10.09 6.96 -4.69
CA GLY A 203 10.21 8.41 -4.82
C GLY A 203 11.66 8.87 -4.68
N LYS A 204 12.13 9.74 -5.58
CA LYS A 204 13.54 10.12 -5.68
C LYS A 204 14.08 10.67 -4.35
N LEU A 205 13.24 11.41 -3.61
CA LEU A 205 13.52 11.85 -2.23
C LEU A 205 14.00 10.73 -1.29
N PHE A 206 13.46 9.53 -1.42
CA PHE A 206 13.82 8.40 -0.55
C PHE A 206 15.10 7.69 -1.00
N LYS A 207 15.51 7.85 -2.26
CA LYS A 207 16.75 7.24 -2.80
C LYS A 207 18.00 8.03 -2.42
N GLU A 208 17.91 9.36 -2.31
CA GLU A 208 19.05 10.26 -2.08
C GLU A 208 19.26 10.58 -0.59
N LYS A 209 19.53 9.51 0.18
CA LYS A 209 19.45 9.39 1.66
C LYS A 209 20.05 10.52 2.51
N SER A 210 21.18 11.13 2.11
CA SER A 210 21.94 12.04 3.00
C SER A 210 21.95 13.50 2.56
N LYS A 211 21.94 13.77 1.25
CA LYS A 211 22.06 15.16 0.74
C LYS A 211 20.73 15.90 0.72
N CYS A 212 19.61 15.18 0.68
CA CYS A 212 18.29 15.78 0.53
C CYS A 212 17.93 16.75 1.66
N ARG A 213 18.21 16.41 2.93
CA ARG A 213 17.96 17.33 4.06
C ARG A 213 18.87 18.56 4.03
N SER A 214 20.16 18.39 3.75
CA SER A 214 21.09 19.53 3.67
C SER A 214 20.70 20.50 2.56
N TYR A 215 20.39 19.99 1.36
CA TYR A 215 19.90 20.81 0.26
C TYR A 215 18.56 21.46 0.58
N MET A 216 17.66 20.75 1.26
CA MET A 216 16.40 21.32 1.71
C MET A 216 16.64 22.52 2.65
N GLU A 217 17.45 22.36 3.69
CA GLU A 217 17.76 23.46 4.61
C GLU A 217 18.38 24.66 3.86
N GLN A 218 19.31 24.40 2.94
CA GLN A 218 19.94 25.44 2.12
C GLN A 218 18.92 26.18 1.24
N CYS A 219 17.98 25.49 0.58
CA CYS A 219 16.94 26.13 -0.22
C CYS A 219 16.15 27.13 0.65
N TYR A 220 15.69 26.70 1.83
CA TYR A 220 14.93 27.58 2.73
C TYR A 220 15.79 28.63 3.44
N GLU A 221 17.11 28.51 3.47
CA GLU A 221 18.01 29.53 4.03
C GLU A 221 17.95 30.84 3.23
N TYR A 222 17.85 30.75 1.90
CA TYR A 222 17.68 31.92 1.01
C TYR A 222 16.35 32.64 1.19
N PHE A 223 15.33 31.97 1.72
CA PHE A 223 14.03 32.60 2.00
C PHE A 223 14.12 33.50 3.24
N LYS A 224 14.01 34.81 3.04
CA LYS A 224 14.04 35.83 4.09
C LYS A 224 12.67 35.96 4.74
N PHE A 225 12.59 35.65 6.03
CA PHE A 225 11.40 35.81 6.86
C PHE A 225 11.78 36.10 8.30
N SER A 226 11.08 37.07 8.89
CA SER A 226 11.11 37.46 10.29
C SER A 226 9.70 37.50 10.86
N ARG A 227 9.55 37.26 12.17
CA ARG A 227 8.24 37.38 12.85
C ARG A 227 7.64 38.78 12.78
N LYS A 228 8.46 39.79 12.50
CA LYS A 228 8.05 41.19 12.34
C LYS A 228 7.51 41.51 10.94
N ASP A 229 7.71 40.62 9.97
CA ASP A 229 7.25 40.85 8.60
C ASP A 229 5.72 40.84 8.53
N ASP A 230 5.13 41.65 7.67
CA ASP A 230 3.70 41.61 7.39
C ASP A 230 3.31 40.32 6.63
N VAL A 231 2.06 39.85 6.82
CA VAL A 231 1.55 38.62 6.18
C VAL A 231 1.58 38.73 4.66
N LEU A 232 1.17 39.88 4.10
CA LEU A 232 1.15 40.08 2.64
C LEU A 232 2.57 40.09 2.08
N ASN A 233 3.51 40.71 2.79
CA ASN A 233 4.93 40.68 2.43
C ASN A 233 5.49 39.24 2.47
N MET A 234 5.15 38.46 3.49
CA MET A 234 5.53 37.03 3.56
C MET A 234 4.99 36.25 2.37
N LEU A 235 3.70 36.40 2.03
CA LEU A 235 3.07 35.72 0.89
C LEU A 235 3.68 36.18 -0.45
N GLN A 236 3.99 37.47 -0.59
CA GLN A 236 4.66 38.00 -1.77
C GLN A 236 6.09 37.46 -1.89
N ASN A 237 6.81 37.31 -0.78
CA ASN A 237 8.12 36.67 -0.77
C ASN A 237 8.05 35.21 -1.22
N ILE A 238 7.02 34.45 -0.84
CA ILE A 238 6.81 33.07 -1.33
C ILE A 238 6.62 33.07 -2.86
N ARG A 239 5.83 34.02 -3.37
CA ARG A 239 5.64 34.18 -4.83
C ARG A 239 6.95 34.56 -5.53
N ASN A 240 7.80 35.34 -4.89
CA ASN A 240 9.06 35.84 -5.43
C ASN A 240 10.30 34.99 -5.06
N TYR A 241 10.11 33.82 -4.45
CA TYR A 241 11.20 32.97 -3.95
C TYR A 241 12.29 32.68 -4.99
N GLU A 242 11.93 32.55 -6.27
CA GLU A 242 12.88 32.33 -7.36
C GLU A 242 13.97 33.39 -7.48
N PHE A 243 13.61 34.65 -7.19
CA PHE A 243 14.52 35.78 -7.24
C PHE A 243 15.45 35.85 -6.01
N MET A 244 15.19 35.05 -4.97
CA MET A 244 16.02 34.97 -3.76
C MET A 244 17.13 33.92 -3.88
N LEU A 245 17.01 33.00 -4.85
CA LEU A 245 17.98 31.94 -5.07
C LEU A 245 19.22 32.44 -5.82
N PRO A 246 20.42 31.89 -5.52
CA PRO A 246 21.66 32.32 -6.17
C PRO A 246 21.67 31.94 -7.65
N ASP A 247 22.05 32.88 -8.53
CA ASP A 247 22.14 32.63 -9.97
C ASP A 247 23.42 31.88 -10.39
N LYS A 248 24.45 31.88 -9.53
CA LYS A 248 25.75 31.26 -9.82
C LYS A 248 25.67 29.73 -9.92
N ASP A 249 24.77 29.09 -9.17
CA ASP A 249 24.55 27.65 -9.21
C ASP A 249 23.16 27.34 -9.80
N LYS A 250 23.11 27.27 -11.14
CA LYS A 250 21.88 27.01 -11.89
C LYS A 250 21.24 25.68 -11.52
N GLN A 251 22.05 24.64 -11.26
CA GLN A 251 21.56 23.31 -10.94
C GLN A 251 20.89 23.29 -9.56
N PHE A 252 21.52 23.91 -8.56
CA PHE A 252 20.94 24.07 -7.23
C PHE A 252 19.67 24.91 -7.27
N LYS A 253 19.70 26.05 -7.98
CA LYS A 253 18.52 26.92 -8.15
C LYS A 253 17.36 26.14 -8.77
N GLU A 254 17.59 25.45 -9.88
CA GLU A 254 16.56 24.66 -10.55
C GLU A 254 16.01 23.55 -9.65
N MET A 255 16.87 22.86 -8.91
CA MET A 255 16.44 21.86 -7.93
C MET A 255 15.53 22.47 -6.86
N CYS A 256 15.91 23.59 -6.24
CA CYS A 256 15.07 24.26 -5.24
C CYS A 256 13.73 24.70 -5.84
N LEU A 257 13.71 25.23 -7.07
CA LEU A 257 12.48 25.63 -7.76
C LEU A 257 11.58 24.42 -8.06
N ASN A 258 12.15 23.32 -8.52
CA ASN A 258 11.39 22.09 -8.79
C ASN A 258 10.72 21.56 -7.52
N TYR A 259 11.44 21.52 -6.40
CA TYR A 259 10.90 21.03 -5.14
C TYR A 259 9.93 22.00 -4.46
N ILE A 260 10.21 23.30 -4.44
CA ILE A 260 9.44 24.28 -3.65
C ILE A 260 8.35 24.95 -4.50
N LYS A 261 8.68 25.42 -5.70
CA LYS A 261 7.73 26.17 -6.55
C LYS A 261 6.86 25.23 -7.38
N LYS A 262 7.44 24.19 -7.98
CA LYS A 262 6.68 23.19 -8.75
C LYS A 262 6.13 22.06 -7.89
N SER A 263 6.54 21.96 -6.62
CA SER A 263 6.15 20.89 -5.70
C SER A 263 6.36 19.48 -6.28
N LYS A 264 7.50 19.24 -6.92
CA LYS A 264 7.81 18.00 -7.64
C LYS A 264 9.18 17.42 -7.31
N SER A 265 9.28 16.09 -7.32
CA SER A 265 10.51 15.30 -7.25
C SER A 265 10.63 14.40 -8.47
N GLY A 266 11.29 14.90 -9.53
CA GLY A 266 11.19 14.28 -10.85
C GLY A 266 9.75 14.32 -11.35
N ASP A 267 9.20 13.18 -11.75
CA ASP A 267 7.84 13.11 -12.29
C ASP A 267 6.74 12.98 -11.21
N LEU A 268 7.11 12.99 -9.93
CA LEU A 268 6.18 12.84 -8.80
C LEU A 268 5.86 14.19 -8.18
N ARG A 269 4.58 14.44 -7.87
CA ARG A 269 4.26 15.56 -6.98
C ARG A 269 4.72 15.19 -5.57
N LEU A 270 5.26 16.15 -4.84
CA LEU A 270 5.62 15.95 -3.45
C LEU A 270 4.39 15.56 -2.64
N GLU A 271 3.26 16.20 -2.92
CA GLU A 271 1.96 15.89 -2.34
C GLU A 271 1.58 14.41 -2.42
N ASP A 272 1.85 13.73 -3.54
CA ASP A 272 1.54 12.31 -3.71
C ASP A 272 2.38 11.44 -2.75
N LEU A 273 3.61 11.87 -2.45
CA LEU A 273 4.47 11.24 -1.44
C LEU A 273 4.04 11.56 0.00
N LEU A 274 3.19 12.56 0.20
CA LEU A 274 2.68 12.96 1.51
C LEU A 274 1.38 12.22 1.86
N TYR A 275 0.52 11.96 0.89
CA TYR A 275 -0.83 11.47 1.15
C TYR A 275 -1.08 10.02 0.74
N SER A 276 -0.19 9.39 -0.03
CA SER A 276 -0.35 7.99 -0.44
C SER A 276 0.84 7.10 -0.04
N HIS A 277 0.54 5.89 0.45
CA HIS A 277 1.55 4.86 0.71
C HIS A 277 2.00 4.17 -0.57
N THR A 278 1.10 3.97 -1.52
CA THR A 278 1.38 3.34 -2.80
C THR A 278 0.30 3.75 -3.77
N PHE A 279 0.66 4.05 -5.01
CA PHE A 279 -0.30 4.40 -6.05
C PHE A 279 0.25 4.04 -7.43
N TYR A 280 -0.64 3.90 -8.41
CA TYR A 280 -0.28 3.66 -9.80
C TYR A 280 -0.30 4.95 -10.63
N LEU A 281 0.76 5.19 -11.40
CA LEU A 281 0.85 6.28 -12.37
C LEU A 281 0.60 5.76 -13.78
N HIS A 282 -0.59 6.08 -14.27
CA HIS A 282 -1.13 5.73 -15.57
C HIS A 282 -0.19 6.14 -16.72
N GLU A 283 0.16 7.42 -16.79
CA GLU A 283 0.99 8.03 -17.84
C GLU A 283 2.43 7.50 -17.93
N GLN A 284 2.88 6.75 -16.91
CA GLN A 284 4.24 6.22 -16.85
C GLN A 284 4.28 4.69 -16.78
N ASN A 285 3.12 4.03 -16.76
CA ASN A 285 3.00 2.59 -16.47
C ASN A 285 3.86 2.18 -15.26
N LYS A 286 3.73 2.95 -14.17
CA LYS A 286 4.67 2.91 -13.04
C LYS A 286 3.93 2.81 -11.72
N LEU A 287 4.27 1.81 -10.91
CA LEU A 287 3.77 1.68 -9.55
C LEU A 287 4.71 2.40 -8.60
N ILE A 288 4.21 3.38 -7.84
CA ILE A 288 4.99 4.14 -6.87
C ILE A 288 4.78 3.55 -5.47
N VAL A 289 5.85 3.10 -4.82
CA VAL A 289 5.81 2.69 -3.41
C VAL A 289 6.50 3.74 -2.53
N ASN A 290 5.77 4.24 -1.54
CA ASN A 290 6.31 5.06 -0.47
C ASN A 290 6.85 4.15 0.65
N PRO A 291 8.04 4.43 1.20
CA PRO A 291 8.61 3.62 2.28
C PRO A 291 7.78 3.63 3.58
N SER A 292 6.83 4.54 3.73
CA SER A 292 5.87 4.51 4.86
C SER A 292 5.02 3.24 4.93
N ILE A 293 4.93 2.43 3.86
CA ILE A 293 4.30 1.10 3.90
C ILE A 293 5.09 0.10 4.78
N PHE A 294 6.39 0.36 5.04
CA PHE A 294 7.28 -0.45 5.87
C PHE A 294 7.09 -0.15 7.35
N ASN A 295 5.89 -0.41 7.84
CA ASN A 295 5.54 -0.29 9.26
C ASN A 295 5.11 -1.65 9.84
N SER A 296 5.00 -1.71 11.17
CA SER A 296 4.74 -2.92 11.96
C SER A 296 3.37 -3.55 11.73
N LEU A 297 2.49 -2.90 10.98
CA LEU A 297 1.25 -3.48 10.49
C LEU A 297 1.48 -4.17 9.14
N CYS A 298 2.11 -3.46 8.21
CA CYS A 298 2.03 -3.81 6.79
C CYS A 298 3.23 -4.55 6.22
N TYR A 299 4.43 -4.20 6.65
CA TYR A 299 5.61 -4.89 6.20
C TYR A 299 6.72 -4.81 7.25
N ASN A 300 7.21 -5.97 7.66
CA ASN A 300 8.43 -6.08 8.45
C ASN A 300 9.23 -7.29 7.96
N PRO A 301 10.53 -7.16 7.65
CA PRO A 301 11.33 -8.28 7.16
C PRO A 301 11.57 -9.37 8.22
N ARG A 302 11.21 -9.09 9.49
CA ARG A 302 11.21 -10.07 10.58
C ARG A 302 9.85 -10.72 10.81
N TYR A 303 8.82 -10.42 10.01
CA TYR A 303 7.53 -11.11 10.05
C TYR A 303 7.51 -12.33 9.13
N PRO A 304 6.66 -13.34 9.43
CA PRO A 304 6.32 -14.38 8.46
C PRO A 304 5.80 -13.76 7.16
N GLU A 305 6.15 -14.35 6.01
CA GLU A 305 5.81 -13.76 4.71
C GLU A 305 4.30 -13.73 4.47
N SER A 306 3.54 -14.64 5.08
CA SER A 306 2.07 -14.53 5.13
C SER A 306 1.55 -13.15 5.52
N LEU A 307 2.18 -12.47 6.49
CA LEU A 307 1.80 -11.13 6.92
C LEU A 307 2.21 -10.09 5.88
N ASN A 308 3.44 -10.17 5.37
CA ASN A 308 3.98 -9.25 4.38
C ASN A 308 3.15 -9.28 3.07
N TYR A 309 2.81 -10.46 2.57
CA TYR A 309 1.88 -10.58 1.44
C TYR A 309 0.46 -10.14 1.80
N GLY A 310 0.01 -10.41 3.02
CA GLY A 310 -1.32 -10.07 3.50
C GLY A 310 -1.60 -8.57 3.48
N CYS A 311 -0.64 -7.72 3.88
CA CYS A 311 -0.79 -6.26 3.71
C CYS A 311 -0.06 -5.72 2.48
N ALA A 312 1.28 -5.62 2.52
CA ALA A 312 2.01 -4.94 1.45
C ALA A 312 1.83 -5.62 0.10
N GLY A 313 1.79 -6.97 0.07
CA GLY A 313 1.49 -7.70 -1.15
C GLY A 313 0.09 -7.43 -1.69
N PHE A 314 -0.91 -7.32 -0.82
CA PHE A 314 -2.28 -6.96 -1.17
C PHE A 314 -2.37 -5.53 -1.74
N ILE A 315 -1.78 -4.55 -1.06
CA ILE A 315 -1.73 -3.15 -1.51
C ILE A 315 -1.03 -3.04 -2.86
N ILE A 316 0.17 -3.59 -3.02
CA ILE A 316 0.91 -3.54 -4.30
C ILE A 316 0.11 -4.27 -5.39
N GLY A 317 -0.49 -5.42 -5.09
CA GLY A 317 -1.32 -6.17 -6.03
C GLY A 317 -2.58 -5.41 -6.46
N HIS A 318 -3.20 -4.66 -5.54
CA HIS A 318 -4.31 -3.74 -5.81
C HIS A 318 -3.84 -2.64 -6.77
N GLU A 319 -2.74 -1.97 -6.46
CA GLU A 319 -2.22 -0.85 -7.27
C GLU A 319 -1.80 -1.29 -8.68
N MET A 320 -1.26 -2.50 -8.85
CA MET A 320 -0.96 -3.03 -10.18
C MET A 320 -2.20 -3.18 -11.08
N LEU A 321 -3.40 -3.31 -10.50
CA LEU A 321 -4.62 -3.50 -11.27
C LEU A 321 -5.23 -2.20 -11.80
N HIS A 322 -4.84 -1.04 -11.26
CA HIS A 322 -5.16 0.26 -11.87
C HIS A 322 -4.57 0.40 -13.27
N ALA A 323 -3.53 -0.36 -13.61
CA ALA A 323 -3.06 -0.48 -15.00
C ALA A 323 -4.14 -0.94 -15.99
N PHE A 324 -5.25 -1.51 -15.50
CA PHE A 324 -6.33 -2.10 -16.30
C PHE A 324 -7.72 -1.71 -15.79
N ASP A 325 -7.84 -0.60 -15.07
CA ASP A 325 -9.13 -0.01 -14.69
C ASP A 325 -9.75 0.79 -15.85
N SER A 326 -10.84 1.53 -15.57
CA SER A 326 -11.57 2.28 -16.60
C SER A 326 -10.71 3.29 -17.37
N GLU A 327 -9.60 3.78 -16.80
CA GLU A 327 -8.64 4.65 -17.49
C GLU A 327 -7.51 3.81 -18.11
N GLY A 328 -6.94 2.89 -17.32
CA GLY A 328 -5.79 2.08 -17.69
C GLY A 328 -5.99 1.23 -18.95
N ILE A 329 -7.22 0.82 -19.27
CA ILE A 329 -7.52 0.06 -20.49
C ILE A 329 -7.33 0.85 -21.80
N TYR A 330 -7.12 2.17 -21.74
CA TYR A 330 -6.84 3.01 -22.91
C TYR A 330 -5.37 3.41 -23.04
N LEU A 331 -4.52 3.05 -22.08
CA LEU A 331 -3.10 3.40 -22.07
C LEU A 331 -2.20 2.22 -22.37
N ASN A 332 -1.29 2.38 -23.32
CA ASN A 332 -0.40 1.33 -23.78
C ASN A 332 0.74 1.05 -22.77
N LYS A 333 1.72 0.22 -23.18
CA LYS A 333 2.88 -0.16 -22.35
C LYS A 333 3.78 1.02 -21.93
N ASP A 334 3.72 2.13 -22.66
CA ASP A 334 4.50 3.35 -22.43
C ASP A 334 3.66 4.43 -21.73
N GLY A 335 2.43 4.10 -21.29
CA GLY A 335 1.51 5.04 -20.66
C GLY A 335 0.78 5.96 -21.64
N LYS A 336 0.95 5.80 -22.97
CA LYS A 336 0.32 6.67 -23.96
C LYS A 336 -1.06 6.16 -24.38
N GLU A 337 -1.98 7.07 -24.63
CA GLU A 337 -3.32 6.75 -25.12
C GLU A 337 -3.26 5.99 -26.46
N ASN A 338 -3.98 4.88 -26.52
CA ASN A 338 -4.17 4.08 -27.71
C ASN A 338 -5.46 3.25 -27.57
N LEU A 339 -6.49 3.64 -28.31
CA LEU A 339 -7.82 3.03 -28.25
C LEU A 339 -7.87 1.57 -28.73
N GLU A 340 -6.84 1.11 -29.44
CA GLU A 340 -6.75 -0.24 -30.02
C GLU A 340 -6.14 -1.29 -29.08
N ILE A 341 -5.58 -0.87 -27.94
CA ILE A 341 -4.94 -1.83 -27.03
C ILE A 341 -5.95 -2.81 -26.42
N THR A 342 -7.20 -2.36 -26.28
CA THR A 342 -8.32 -3.12 -25.70
C THR A 342 -9.45 -3.17 -26.70
N SER A 343 -9.81 -4.37 -27.17
CA SER A 343 -10.89 -4.55 -28.12
C SER A 343 -12.26 -4.18 -27.55
N SER A 344 -13.22 -3.88 -28.43
CA SER A 344 -14.63 -3.67 -28.06
C SER A 344 -15.24 -4.88 -27.36
N PHE A 345 -14.87 -6.10 -27.78
CA PHE A 345 -15.26 -7.34 -27.11
C PHE A 345 -14.80 -7.34 -25.65
N THR A 346 -13.51 -7.07 -25.40
CA THR A 346 -12.95 -7.07 -24.05
C THR A 346 -13.57 -5.96 -23.19
N LYS A 347 -13.74 -4.75 -23.73
CA LYS A 347 -14.42 -3.63 -23.03
C LYS A 347 -15.82 -4.05 -22.57
N ARG A 348 -16.63 -4.61 -23.48
CA ARG A 348 -17.98 -5.11 -23.15
C ARG A 348 -17.95 -6.21 -22.09
N MET A 349 -16.99 -7.13 -22.16
CA MET A 349 -16.84 -8.19 -21.15
C MET A 349 -16.41 -7.64 -19.79
N PHE A 350 -15.55 -6.61 -19.77
CA PHE A 350 -15.13 -5.93 -18.55
C PHE A 350 -16.34 -5.28 -17.85
N GLU A 351 -17.13 -4.50 -18.58
CA GLU A 351 -18.37 -3.89 -18.05
C GLU A 351 -19.36 -4.94 -17.55
N LYS A 352 -19.57 -6.01 -18.31
CA LYS A 352 -20.45 -7.12 -17.87
C LYS A 352 -19.98 -7.76 -16.56
N ARG A 353 -18.67 -7.90 -16.36
CA ARG A 353 -18.11 -8.47 -15.12
C ARG A 353 -18.13 -7.48 -13.96
N LYS A 354 -17.84 -6.20 -14.21
CA LYS A 354 -17.94 -5.11 -13.21
C LYS A 354 -19.37 -4.96 -12.71
N LYS A 355 -20.36 -5.09 -13.60
CA LYS A 355 -21.78 -5.04 -13.24
C LYS A 355 -22.15 -6.04 -12.14
N CYS A 356 -21.49 -7.19 -12.04
CA CYS A 356 -21.70 -8.12 -10.93
C CYS A 356 -21.46 -7.46 -9.55
N TYR A 357 -20.40 -6.67 -9.41
CA TYR A 357 -20.12 -5.95 -8.16
C TYR A 357 -21.19 -4.90 -7.88
N LYS A 358 -21.61 -4.15 -8.91
CA LYS A 358 -22.70 -3.17 -8.80
C LYS A 358 -24.00 -3.83 -8.37
N ASP A 359 -24.40 -4.94 -9.00
CA ASP A 359 -25.67 -5.60 -8.71
C ASP A 359 -25.65 -6.25 -7.32
N LYS A 360 -24.49 -6.77 -6.89
CA LYS A 360 -24.33 -7.43 -5.59
C LYS A 360 -24.19 -6.46 -4.41
N TYR A 361 -23.50 -5.34 -4.60
CA TYR A 361 -23.14 -4.41 -3.52
C TYR A 361 -23.81 -3.03 -3.64
N GLY A 362 -24.47 -2.74 -4.76
CA GLY A 362 -24.99 -1.42 -5.10
C GLY A 362 -26.34 -1.04 -4.51
N LYS A 363 -27.04 -1.92 -3.77
CA LYS A 363 -28.24 -1.53 -3.00
C LYS A 363 -27.92 -0.89 -1.65
N ASN A 364 -26.67 -1.00 -1.17
CA ASN A 364 -26.17 -0.38 0.06
C ASN A 364 -25.28 0.85 -0.24
N SER A 365 -25.56 1.57 -1.35
CA SER A 365 -24.60 2.40 -2.08
C SER A 365 -24.51 3.88 -1.72
N ASN A 366 -24.98 4.30 -0.55
CA ASN A 366 -24.47 5.54 0.04
C ASN A 366 -22.96 5.42 0.41
N VAL A 367 -22.39 4.22 0.25
CA VAL A 367 -20.97 3.90 0.46
C VAL A 367 -20.27 3.68 -0.89
N MET A 368 -19.95 4.78 -1.56
CA MET A 368 -19.37 4.84 -2.90
C MET A 368 -17.83 4.64 -2.85
N LEU A 369 -17.39 3.39 -2.96
CA LEU A 369 -16.09 3.06 -3.57
C LEU A 369 -16.34 2.91 -5.08
N THR A 370 -15.44 3.43 -5.92
CA THR A 370 -15.61 3.32 -7.37
C THR A 370 -15.57 1.82 -7.74
N LEU A 371 -16.29 1.41 -8.79
CA LEU A 371 -16.28 0.00 -9.22
C LEU A 371 -14.86 -0.49 -9.55
N ASP A 372 -13.96 0.42 -9.91
CA ASP A 372 -12.57 0.11 -10.17
C ASP A 372 -11.80 -0.26 -8.89
N GLU A 373 -12.05 0.41 -7.75
CA GLU A 373 -11.53 -0.01 -6.44
C GLU A 373 -12.01 -1.42 -6.07
N ASP A 374 -13.29 -1.73 -6.29
CA ASP A 374 -13.83 -3.07 -6.02
C ASP A 374 -13.15 -4.14 -6.90
N VAL A 375 -12.81 -3.80 -8.15
CA VAL A 375 -12.06 -4.68 -9.07
C VAL A 375 -10.62 -4.86 -8.60
N SER A 376 -9.94 -3.78 -8.26
CA SER A 376 -8.55 -3.76 -7.78
C SER A 376 -8.41 -4.50 -6.46
N ASP A 377 -9.33 -4.32 -5.52
CA ASP A 377 -9.34 -5.06 -4.25
C ASP A 377 -9.50 -6.57 -4.44
N ASN A 378 -10.52 -6.98 -5.21
CA ASN A 378 -10.82 -8.40 -5.41
C ASN A 378 -9.76 -9.12 -6.27
N GLY A 379 -9.13 -8.40 -7.20
CA GLY A 379 -8.00 -8.95 -7.95
C GLY A 379 -6.70 -8.91 -7.17
N GLY A 380 -6.44 -7.84 -6.42
CA GLY A 380 -5.23 -7.61 -5.64
C GLY A 380 -5.05 -8.65 -4.55
N ILE A 381 -6.11 -8.94 -3.78
CA ILE A 381 -6.07 -9.99 -2.75
C ILE A 381 -5.70 -11.34 -3.34
N LYS A 382 -6.14 -11.60 -4.58
CA LYS A 382 -5.87 -12.84 -5.28
C LYS A 382 -4.43 -12.90 -5.79
N ILE A 383 -3.91 -11.82 -6.37
CA ILE A 383 -2.51 -11.72 -6.80
C ILE A 383 -1.59 -11.97 -5.60
N ALA A 384 -1.89 -11.34 -4.47
CA ALA A 384 -1.13 -11.46 -3.24
C ALA A 384 -1.19 -12.87 -2.65
N PHE A 385 -2.39 -13.44 -2.47
CA PHE A 385 -2.54 -14.77 -1.89
C PHE A 385 -1.92 -15.86 -2.77
N GLU A 386 -2.09 -15.79 -4.10
CA GLU A 386 -1.46 -16.74 -4.99
C GLU A 386 0.08 -16.61 -5.04
N SER A 387 0.62 -15.42 -4.76
CA SER A 387 2.06 -15.21 -4.55
C SER A 387 2.54 -15.85 -3.25
N HIS A 388 1.80 -15.61 -2.15
CA HIS A 388 2.04 -16.24 -0.85
C HIS A 388 2.07 -17.76 -0.94
N LEU A 389 1.08 -18.38 -1.60
CA LEU A 389 1.06 -19.84 -1.80
C LEU A 389 2.27 -20.34 -2.60
N LYS A 390 2.73 -19.57 -3.60
CA LYS A 390 3.93 -19.93 -4.37
C LYS A 390 5.19 -19.79 -3.52
N TYR A 391 5.28 -18.75 -2.69
CA TYR A 391 6.37 -18.58 -1.73
C TYR A 391 6.42 -19.78 -0.77
N CYS A 392 5.30 -20.11 -0.13
CA CYS A 392 5.18 -21.24 0.79
C CYS A 392 5.65 -22.56 0.16
N LYS A 393 5.24 -22.83 -1.09
CA LYS A 393 5.68 -24.00 -1.85
C LYS A 393 7.19 -24.02 -2.10
N ASN A 394 7.79 -22.88 -2.43
CA ASN A 394 9.22 -22.78 -2.75
C ASN A 394 10.11 -22.87 -1.49
N PHE A 395 9.63 -22.37 -0.35
CA PHE A 395 10.39 -22.31 0.91
C PHE A 395 9.97 -23.37 1.94
N LYS A 396 9.16 -24.35 1.53
CA LYS A 396 8.70 -25.50 2.33
C LYS A 396 8.03 -25.12 3.67
N ASN A 397 7.19 -24.08 3.67
CA ASN A 397 6.47 -23.65 4.86
C ASN A 397 7.36 -23.41 6.11
N LYS A 398 8.59 -22.92 5.93
CA LYS A 398 9.50 -22.60 7.05
C LYS A 398 9.15 -21.28 7.76
N ASP A 399 7.96 -20.74 7.54
CA ASP A 399 7.53 -19.55 8.25
C ASP A 399 7.38 -19.87 9.75
N SER A 400 7.78 -18.92 10.58
CA SER A 400 7.71 -19.09 12.03
C SER A 400 6.28 -18.96 12.54
N LEU A 401 5.93 -19.81 13.50
CA LEU A 401 4.71 -19.63 14.29
C LEU A 401 4.77 -18.31 15.05
N ILE A 402 3.61 -17.67 15.23
CA ILE A 402 3.48 -16.42 15.97
C ILE A 402 2.98 -16.75 17.38
N PRO A 403 3.75 -16.42 18.44
CA PRO A 403 3.35 -16.61 19.82
C PRO A 403 1.94 -16.08 20.09
N LYS A 404 1.13 -16.85 20.84
CA LYS A 404 -0.31 -16.60 21.14
C LYS A 404 -1.28 -16.77 19.96
N PHE A 405 -0.78 -16.96 18.75
CA PHE A 405 -1.56 -17.07 17.51
C PHE A 405 -1.25 -18.37 16.76
N GLU A 406 -0.66 -19.36 17.42
CA GLU A 406 -0.26 -20.65 16.85
C GLU A 406 -1.45 -21.48 16.36
N LYS A 407 -2.66 -21.19 16.87
CA LYS A 407 -3.93 -21.79 16.42
C LYS A 407 -4.30 -21.41 14.98
N TYR A 408 -3.69 -20.36 14.42
CA TYR A 408 -3.98 -19.89 13.07
C TYR A 408 -2.93 -20.37 12.07
N THR A 409 -3.41 -20.86 10.92
CA THR A 409 -2.56 -21.20 9.78
C THR A 409 -2.03 -19.94 9.09
N HIS A 410 -0.91 -20.04 8.37
CA HIS A 410 -0.38 -18.93 7.58
C HIS A 410 -1.36 -18.38 6.53
N ASP A 411 -2.26 -19.21 6.00
CA ASP A 411 -3.32 -18.75 5.11
C ASP A 411 -4.37 -17.89 5.85
N GLN A 412 -4.75 -18.28 7.07
CA GLN A 412 -5.62 -17.46 7.91
C GLN A 412 -4.94 -16.15 8.32
N LEU A 413 -3.65 -16.22 8.70
CA LEU A 413 -2.86 -15.03 9.07
C LEU A 413 -2.71 -14.04 7.91
N PHE A 414 -2.57 -14.54 6.68
CA PHE A 414 -2.60 -13.71 5.48
C PHE A 414 -3.90 -12.90 5.39
N PHE A 415 -5.06 -13.56 5.51
CA PHE A 415 -6.35 -12.88 5.38
C PHE A 415 -6.63 -11.94 6.55
N ILE A 416 -6.21 -12.30 7.75
CA ILE A 416 -6.25 -11.42 8.92
C ILE A 416 -5.44 -10.15 8.61
N ASN A 417 -4.21 -10.27 8.12
CA ASN A 417 -3.39 -9.08 7.85
C ASN A 417 -3.92 -8.23 6.69
N ALA A 418 -4.55 -8.84 5.70
CA ALA A 418 -5.25 -8.13 4.63
C ALA A 418 -6.48 -7.35 5.12
N ALA A 419 -7.25 -7.88 6.07
CA ALA A 419 -8.33 -7.11 6.70
C ALA A 419 -7.78 -5.97 7.57
N ARG A 420 -6.70 -6.24 8.32
CA ARG A 420 -6.01 -5.24 9.15
C ARG A 420 -5.52 -4.05 8.34
N SER A 421 -4.97 -4.27 7.13
CA SER A 421 -4.52 -3.17 6.26
C SER A 421 -5.68 -2.25 5.82
N ILE A 422 -6.86 -2.83 5.58
CA ILE A 422 -8.06 -2.06 5.23
C ILE A 422 -8.53 -1.22 6.42
N CYS A 423 -8.63 -1.80 7.62
CA CYS A 423 -9.17 -1.07 8.77
C CYS A 423 -8.23 0.02 9.31
N SER A 424 -6.92 -0.15 9.12
CA SER A 424 -5.90 0.82 9.58
C SER A 424 -5.65 1.98 8.61
N THR A 425 -6.29 1.98 7.44
CA THR A 425 -6.16 3.07 6.46
C THR A 425 -6.65 4.38 7.10
N PRO A 426 -5.86 5.47 7.11
CA PRO A 426 -6.30 6.74 7.68
C PRO A 426 -7.49 7.33 6.90
N ALA A 427 -8.43 7.97 7.59
CA ALA A 427 -9.50 8.75 6.94
C ALA A 427 -8.90 9.83 6.01
N ASN A 428 -9.43 9.96 4.80
CA ASN A 428 -8.94 10.90 3.78
C ASN A 428 -8.99 12.37 4.24
N VAL A 429 -7.97 13.17 3.90
CA VAL A 429 -7.81 14.58 4.35
C VAL A 429 -8.79 15.53 3.65
N ASN A 430 -9.21 15.22 2.41
CA ASN A 430 -10.26 15.97 1.69
C ASN A 430 -11.68 15.61 2.17
N VAL A 431 -11.77 14.78 3.21
CA VAL A 431 -13.02 14.29 3.77
C VAL A 431 -13.12 14.80 5.21
N ASN A 432 -12.93 16.12 5.39
CA ASN A 432 -13.20 16.82 6.64
C ASN A 432 -14.72 16.94 6.94
N LEU A 433 -15.55 16.09 6.34
CA LEU A 433 -17.02 16.21 6.35
C LEU A 433 -17.77 14.91 6.67
N TYR A 434 -17.11 13.79 6.97
CA TYR A 434 -17.82 12.57 7.35
C TYR A 434 -17.49 12.11 8.78
N ASP A 435 -18.55 11.80 9.51
CA ASP A 435 -18.51 11.20 10.85
C ASP A 435 -17.63 9.95 10.87
N ASN A 436 -16.95 9.73 12.01
CA ASN A 436 -16.11 8.54 12.23
C ASN A 436 -16.86 7.22 11.98
N ASP A 437 -18.17 7.20 12.23
CA ASP A 437 -19.05 6.05 12.01
C ASP A 437 -19.21 5.72 10.52
N PHE A 438 -19.22 6.75 9.66
CA PHE A 438 -19.28 6.56 8.22
C PHE A 438 -18.00 5.89 7.72
N GLU A 439 -16.83 6.39 8.12
CA GLU A 439 -15.54 5.83 7.71
C GLU A 439 -15.33 4.39 8.22
N SER A 440 -15.74 4.11 9.46
CA SER A 440 -15.75 2.76 10.01
C SER A 440 -16.62 1.81 9.17
N SER A 441 -17.83 2.28 8.80
CA SER A 441 -18.76 1.54 7.95
C SER A 441 -18.18 1.26 6.56
N ARG A 442 -17.47 2.23 5.96
CA ARG A 442 -16.77 2.04 4.67
C ARG A 442 -15.74 0.91 4.74
N LYS A 443 -14.90 0.91 5.79
CA LYS A 443 -13.86 -0.10 5.98
C LYS A 443 -14.44 -1.49 6.24
N LYS A 444 -15.47 -1.58 7.07
CA LYS A 444 -16.22 -2.83 7.31
C LYS A 444 -16.79 -3.38 6.01
N PHE A 445 -17.42 -2.54 5.20
CA PHE A 445 -17.99 -2.95 3.93
C PHE A 445 -16.93 -3.39 2.92
N ARG A 446 -15.78 -2.70 2.86
CA ARG A 446 -14.64 -3.10 2.01
C ARG A 446 -14.10 -4.48 2.40
N VAL A 447 -13.85 -4.75 3.69
CA VAL A 447 -13.43 -6.09 4.15
C VAL A 447 -14.45 -7.16 3.77
N TYR A 448 -15.73 -6.91 4.03
CA TYR A 448 -16.82 -7.83 3.67
C TYR A 448 -16.82 -8.14 2.16
N LYS A 449 -16.77 -7.13 1.29
CA LYS A 449 -16.78 -7.28 -0.17
C LYS A 449 -15.66 -8.18 -0.68
N VAL A 450 -14.45 -8.00 -0.15
CA VAL A 450 -13.25 -8.71 -0.60
C VAL A 450 -13.27 -10.15 -0.10
N MET A 451 -13.48 -10.34 1.20
CA MET A 451 -13.34 -11.65 1.86
C MET A 451 -14.51 -12.58 1.50
N SER A 452 -15.75 -12.08 1.57
CA SER A 452 -16.95 -12.88 1.23
C SER A 452 -16.95 -13.36 -0.23
N ASN A 453 -16.26 -12.63 -1.11
CA ASN A 453 -16.19 -12.92 -2.53
C ASN A 453 -15.05 -13.88 -2.89
N TYR A 454 -14.11 -14.15 -1.98
CA TYR A 454 -12.93 -14.95 -2.29
C TYR A 454 -13.02 -16.38 -1.75
N LYS A 455 -13.05 -17.38 -2.66
CA LYS A 455 -13.19 -18.81 -2.28
C LYS A 455 -12.04 -19.31 -1.40
N SER A 456 -10.83 -18.80 -1.58
CA SER A 456 -9.68 -19.23 -0.75
C SER A 456 -9.82 -18.76 0.69
N PHE A 457 -10.37 -17.57 0.92
CA PHE A 457 -10.73 -17.10 2.26
C PHE A 457 -11.73 -18.05 2.93
N SER A 458 -12.85 -18.35 2.26
CA SER A 458 -13.88 -19.22 2.83
C SER A 458 -13.35 -20.64 3.13
N ARG A 459 -12.37 -21.12 2.35
CA ARG A 459 -11.67 -22.40 2.63
C ARG A 459 -10.74 -22.30 3.83
N ALA A 460 -9.96 -21.24 3.95
CA ALA A 460 -9.01 -21.05 5.06
C ALA A 460 -9.71 -20.97 6.42
N PHE A 461 -10.91 -20.39 6.47
CA PHE A 461 -11.72 -20.30 7.69
C PHE A 461 -12.85 -21.32 7.76
N GLN A 462 -12.95 -22.24 6.78
CA GLN A 462 -13.96 -23.30 6.72
C GLN A 462 -15.41 -22.76 6.82
N CYS A 463 -15.68 -21.60 6.23
CA CYS A 463 -17.01 -21.00 6.27
C CYS A 463 -18.02 -21.78 5.44
N GLY A 464 -19.15 -22.14 6.04
CA GLY A 464 -20.26 -22.83 5.37
C GLY A 464 -20.77 -22.09 4.14
N HIS A 465 -21.29 -22.82 3.14
CA HIS A 465 -21.78 -22.19 1.91
C HIS A 465 -23.05 -21.38 2.17
N GLY A 466 -23.04 -20.10 1.77
CA GLY A 466 -24.18 -19.20 1.96
C GLY A 466 -24.21 -18.46 3.29
N THR A 467 -23.21 -18.62 4.16
CA THR A 467 -23.02 -17.74 5.33
C THR A 467 -22.62 -16.33 4.89
N ASN A 468 -22.65 -15.37 5.83
CA ASN A 468 -22.33 -13.97 5.54
C ASN A 468 -20.97 -13.82 4.82
N MET A 469 -19.93 -14.48 5.34
CA MET A 469 -18.59 -14.43 4.75
C MET A 469 -18.31 -15.50 3.68
N ASN A 470 -19.34 -16.20 3.19
CA ASN A 470 -19.23 -17.11 2.06
C ASN A 470 -20.45 -17.04 1.13
N SER A 471 -20.56 -15.91 0.42
CA SER A 471 -21.62 -15.65 -0.55
C SER A 471 -21.76 -16.76 -1.60
N LYS A 472 -23.01 -17.16 -1.87
CA LYS A 472 -23.39 -18.15 -2.91
C LYS A 472 -22.91 -17.73 -4.29
N HIS A 473 -23.04 -16.43 -4.61
CA HIS A 473 -22.60 -15.85 -5.87
C HIS A 473 -21.32 -15.02 -5.66
N LYS A 474 -20.25 -15.36 -6.39
CA LYS A 474 -18.95 -14.68 -6.32
C LYS A 474 -18.65 -14.00 -7.65
N CYS A 475 -18.44 -12.69 -7.60
CA CYS A 475 -18.09 -11.85 -8.73
C CYS A 475 -16.60 -12.02 -9.07
N ARG A 476 -16.26 -11.99 -10.37
CA ARG A 476 -14.87 -12.12 -10.80
C ARG A 476 -14.61 -11.46 -12.14
N VAL A 477 -13.78 -10.42 -12.08
CA VAL A 477 -13.11 -9.83 -13.24
C VAL A 477 -11.77 -10.55 -13.43
N TRP A 478 -10.82 -10.29 -12.51
CA TRP A 478 -9.44 -10.70 -12.63
C TRP A 478 -9.10 -12.11 -12.22
#